data_AF-A0AAD4NVM1-F1
#
_entry.id   AF-A0AAD4NVM1-F1
#
_cell.length_a   1.000
_cell.length_b   1.000
_cell.length_c   1.000
_cell.angle_alpha   90.00
_cell.angle_beta   90.00
_cell.angle_gamma   90.00
#
_symmetry.space_group_name_H-M   'P 1'
#
loop_
_entity.id
_entity.type
_entity.pdbx_description
1 polymer ?
#
loop_
_entity_poly.entity_id
_entity_poly.type
_entity_poly.pdbx_seq_one_letter_code
_entity_poly.pdbx_strand_id
1 'polypeptide(L)'
;MTVFEAVPAPSQARLDASLNDAPLDTEKLVSQQSTTAQEKAKTVLYLAYGSNLCNETFRGVRGIRPLSQVNVLVPSLRLTFDLPGIPYKEPCFANTALREPGAQDYHKDRWHKGLVGVVYEVTLSDYAHIIATEGGGSAYHDILVDCHVLPPSDTVPSIPSSKPFKAHTLFAPIVDRETKQRTTVRVTRPDPSYAQPSARYLKLITDGAAECNLPDEYQEYLNNIRTYTITTKKQEVGKAIFLAIWMPFIIFIFTMGRKLQDKKGRSPWWLAKLSAMIFAGMWTSYDSVFKGTFGDGERTIGDCTLPTTNARSRRISSTRKDAEKEALLEEFGKTMHEPRSTKA
;
A
#
# COMPACT_ATOMS: atom_id res chain seq x y z
N MET A 1 12.92 18.23 8.36
CA MET A 1 11.71 17.88 7.58
C MET A 1 11.95 18.31 6.15
N THR A 2 11.90 17.38 5.20
CA THR A 2 11.98 17.69 3.78
C THR A 2 10.67 18.38 3.38
N VAL A 3 10.73 19.63 2.94
CA VAL A 3 9.55 20.34 2.44
C VAL A 3 9.35 19.95 0.99
N PHE A 4 8.18 19.40 0.67
CA PHE A 4 7.81 19.01 -0.67
C PHE A 4 6.99 20.13 -1.33
N GLU A 5 7.43 20.61 -2.50
CA GLU A 5 6.72 21.65 -3.23
C GLU A 5 5.32 21.19 -3.66
N ALA A 6 4.35 22.12 -3.65
CA ALA A 6 3.01 21.87 -4.12
C ALA A 6 3.02 21.53 -5.62
N VAL A 7 2.24 20.51 -5.98
CA VAL A 7 2.14 19.99 -7.34
C VAL A 7 0.89 20.59 -7.99
N PRO A 8 0.95 21.10 -9.24
CA PRO A 8 -0.20 21.72 -9.90
C PRO A 8 -1.29 20.70 -10.22
N ALA A 9 -2.50 21.17 -10.56
CA ALA A 9 -3.56 20.30 -11.05
C ALA A 9 -3.33 19.88 -12.52
N PRO A 10 -3.75 18.67 -12.94
CA PRO A 10 -3.70 18.25 -14.33
C PRO A 10 -4.55 19.16 -15.22
N SER A 11 -4.10 19.38 -16.45
CA SER A 11 -4.89 20.14 -17.43
C SER A 11 -6.15 19.38 -17.84
N GLN A 12 -7.24 20.10 -18.14
CA GLN A 12 -8.48 19.50 -18.62
C GLN A 12 -8.25 18.68 -19.91
N ALA A 13 -7.38 19.15 -20.80
CA ALA A 13 -7.00 18.42 -22.01
C ALA A 13 -6.35 17.06 -21.70
N ARG A 14 -5.51 16.97 -20.64
CA ARG A 14 -4.91 15.69 -20.23
C ARG A 14 -5.96 14.73 -19.65
N LEU A 15 -6.90 15.26 -18.85
CA LEU A 15 -8.02 14.48 -18.33
C LEU A 15 -8.90 13.95 -19.47
N ASP A 16 -9.24 14.78 -20.45
CA ASP A 16 -10.04 14.37 -21.61
C ASP A 16 -9.29 13.35 -22.49
N ALA A 17 -7.97 13.51 -22.68
CA ALA A 17 -7.15 12.56 -23.43
C ALA A 17 -7.13 11.17 -22.79
N SER A 18 -7.24 11.08 -21.46
CA SER A 18 -7.23 9.80 -20.74
C SER A 18 -8.38 8.87 -21.11
N LEU A 19 -9.47 9.39 -21.66
CA LEU A 19 -10.61 8.57 -22.10
C LEU A 19 -10.23 7.57 -23.19
N ASN A 20 -9.14 7.81 -23.90
CA ASN A 20 -8.58 6.93 -24.93
C ASN A 20 -7.39 6.09 -24.43
N ASP A 21 -7.03 6.19 -23.15
CA ASP A 21 -5.96 5.37 -22.56
C ASP A 21 -6.40 3.89 -22.55
N ALA A 22 -5.43 2.99 -22.72
CA ALA A 22 -5.64 1.54 -22.70
C ALA A 22 -4.84 0.91 -21.55
N PRO A 23 -5.29 -0.23 -20.97
CA PRO A 23 -4.55 -0.89 -19.91
C PRO A 23 -3.12 -1.20 -20.33
N LEU A 24 -2.17 -0.94 -19.44
CA LEU A 24 -0.76 -1.16 -19.70
C LEU A 24 -0.37 -2.57 -19.27
N ASP A 25 0.31 -3.30 -20.15
CA ASP A 25 0.91 -4.58 -19.79
C ASP A 25 2.09 -4.33 -18.84
N THR A 26 1.85 -4.55 -17.54
CA THR A 26 2.80 -4.26 -16.45
C THR A 26 4.11 -5.01 -16.63
N GLU A 27 4.05 -6.26 -17.12
CA GLU A 27 5.21 -7.08 -17.38
C GLU A 27 6.04 -6.51 -18.53
N LYS A 28 5.41 -6.08 -19.62
CA LYS A 28 6.08 -5.42 -20.75
C LYS A 28 6.63 -4.04 -20.40
N LEU A 29 5.95 -3.30 -19.54
CA LEU A 29 6.33 -1.94 -19.18
C LEU A 29 7.58 -1.91 -18.28
N VAL A 30 7.63 -2.78 -17.27
CA VAL A 30 8.84 -2.99 -16.47
C VAL A 30 9.99 -3.47 -17.35
N SER A 31 9.69 -4.41 -18.24
CA SER A 31 10.57 -5.05 -19.23
C SER A 31 11.25 -4.13 -20.24
N GLN A 32 10.56 -3.09 -20.70
CA GLN A 32 10.99 -2.32 -21.87
C GLN A 32 11.67 -1.00 -21.54
N GLN A 33 11.90 -0.65 -20.25
CA GLN A 33 12.49 0.62 -19.77
C GLN A 33 12.92 1.54 -20.92
N SER A 34 11.94 2.31 -21.36
CA SER A 34 11.87 2.91 -22.68
C SER A 34 13.00 3.91 -22.90
N THR A 35 13.88 3.60 -23.86
CA THR A 35 15.06 4.41 -24.20
C THR A 35 14.75 5.50 -25.23
N THR A 36 13.55 5.53 -25.79
CA THR A 36 13.17 6.56 -26.77
C THR A 36 12.68 7.84 -26.09
N ALA A 37 13.14 8.99 -26.58
CA ALA A 37 12.74 10.31 -26.07
C ALA A 37 11.22 10.54 -26.11
N GLN A 38 10.54 9.88 -27.05
CA GLN A 38 9.09 9.97 -27.26
C GLN A 38 8.28 9.19 -26.21
N GLU A 39 8.85 8.12 -25.62
CA GLU A 39 8.24 7.40 -24.51
C GLU A 39 8.52 8.07 -23.15
N LYS A 40 9.65 8.78 -23.01
CA LYS A 40 9.90 9.65 -21.85
C LYS A 40 8.92 10.82 -21.75
N ALA A 41 8.38 11.27 -22.88
CA ALA A 41 7.34 12.29 -22.94
C ALA A 41 5.93 11.75 -22.64
N LYS A 42 5.73 10.42 -22.60
CA LYS A 42 4.43 9.84 -22.24
C LYS A 42 4.21 9.92 -20.73
N THR A 43 3.05 10.43 -20.37
CA THR A 43 2.59 10.58 -18.98
C THR A 43 1.46 9.61 -18.69
N VAL A 44 1.43 9.08 -17.48
CA VAL A 44 0.40 8.16 -16.97
C VAL A 44 -0.34 8.85 -15.83
N LEU A 45 -1.66 8.82 -15.86
CA LEU A 45 -2.48 9.21 -14.71
C LEU A 45 -2.59 8.01 -13.77
N TYR A 46 -1.85 8.03 -12.67
CA TYR A 46 -1.76 6.96 -11.68
C TYR A 46 -2.59 7.28 -10.44
N LEU A 47 -3.58 6.45 -10.14
CA LEU A 47 -4.40 6.54 -8.93
C LEU A 47 -3.70 5.87 -7.74
N ALA A 48 -3.37 6.68 -6.75
CA ALA A 48 -2.89 6.27 -5.44
C ALA A 48 -4.02 6.29 -4.39
N TYR A 49 -4.05 5.26 -3.54
CA TYR A 49 -5.03 5.11 -2.46
C TYR A 49 -4.44 4.52 -1.16
N GLY A 50 -3.17 4.12 -1.19
CA GLY A 50 -2.46 3.49 -0.08
C GLY A 50 -1.27 4.34 0.38
N SER A 51 -0.15 3.70 0.72
CA SER A 51 1.07 4.38 1.16
C SER A 51 1.64 5.40 0.16
N ASN A 52 1.24 5.34 -1.11
CA ASN A 52 1.65 6.30 -2.14
C ASN A 52 1.01 7.68 -2.00
N LEU A 53 0.03 7.83 -1.10
CA LEU A 53 -0.50 9.14 -0.73
C LEU A 53 0.53 9.98 0.05
N CYS A 54 1.44 9.33 0.79
CA CYS A 54 2.43 10.01 1.62
C CYS A 54 3.62 10.49 0.78
N ASN A 55 3.96 11.77 0.87
CA ASN A 55 5.08 12.36 0.13
C ASN A 55 6.43 11.73 0.54
N GLU A 56 6.64 11.43 1.82
CA GLU A 56 7.87 10.76 2.26
C GLU A 56 8.07 9.42 1.54
N THR A 57 7.00 8.67 1.35
CA THR A 57 7.04 7.38 0.65
C THR A 57 7.13 7.55 -0.87
N PHE A 58 6.27 8.39 -1.46
CA PHE A 58 6.14 8.55 -2.90
C PHE A 58 7.28 9.38 -3.51
N ARG A 59 7.56 10.54 -2.93
CA ARG A 59 8.56 11.50 -3.42
C ARG A 59 9.92 11.34 -2.74
N GLY A 60 9.94 10.93 -1.47
CA GLY A 60 11.18 10.72 -0.72
C GLY A 60 11.84 9.39 -1.06
N VAL A 61 11.34 8.30 -0.48
CA VAL A 61 11.93 6.96 -0.58
C VAL A 61 11.99 6.45 -2.03
N ARG A 62 10.93 6.65 -2.82
CA ARG A 62 10.90 6.23 -4.23
C ARG A 62 11.45 7.26 -5.21
N GLY A 63 11.66 8.51 -4.78
CA GLY A 63 12.17 9.57 -5.65
C GLY A 63 11.25 9.99 -6.79
N ILE A 64 9.95 9.64 -6.76
CA ILE A 64 9.00 9.96 -7.83
C ILE A 64 8.64 11.44 -7.77
N ARG A 65 8.62 12.11 -8.91
CA ARG A 65 8.26 13.53 -9.03
C ARG A 65 7.00 13.66 -9.87
N PRO A 66 5.81 13.73 -9.27
CA PRO A 66 4.58 13.92 -10.03
C PRO A 66 4.59 15.28 -10.74
N LEU A 67 4.11 15.29 -11.98
CA LEU A 67 3.97 16.47 -12.83
C LEU A 67 2.75 17.29 -12.43
N SER A 68 1.67 16.59 -12.10
CA SER A 68 0.42 17.18 -11.63
C SER A 68 -0.31 16.22 -10.68
N GLN A 69 -1.24 16.70 -9.87
CA GLN A 69 -2.05 15.86 -8.97
C GLN A 69 -3.47 16.39 -8.79
N VAL A 70 -4.44 15.48 -8.58
CA VAL A 70 -5.82 15.85 -8.28
C VAL A 70 -6.50 14.83 -7.37
N ASN A 71 -7.30 15.31 -6.42
CA ASN A 71 -8.08 14.46 -5.53
C ASN A 71 -9.29 13.92 -6.28
N VAL A 72 -9.58 12.62 -6.13
CA VAL A 72 -10.64 11.96 -6.89
C VAL A 72 -11.52 11.03 -6.06
N LEU A 73 -12.72 10.82 -6.57
CA LEU A 73 -13.66 9.79 -6.16
C LEU A 73 -13.75 8.74 -7.26
N VAL A 74 -13.71 7.46 -6.88
CA VAL A 74 -13.87 6.31 -7.75
C VAL A 74 -15.08 5.49 -7.26
N PRO A 75 -16.28 5.70 -7.82
CA PRO A 75 -17.52 5.08 -7.35
C PRO A 75 -17.56 3.56 -7.47
N SER A 76 -16.81 2.99 -8.41
CA SER A 76 -16.79 1.55 -8.72
C SER A 76 -15.91 0.74 -7.78
N LEU A 77 -15.05 1.38 -6.99
CA LEU A 77 -14.09 0.73 -6.11
C LEU A 77 -14.35 1.06 -4.64
N ARG A 78 -13.88 0.18 -3.77
CA ARG A 78 -13.73 0.42 -2.33
C ARG A 78 -12.30 0.09 -1.88
N LEU A 79 -11.85 0.77 -0.83
CA LEU A 79 -10.58 0.47 -0.16
C LEU A 79 -10.73 -0.81 0.67
N THR A 80 -9.79 -1.74 0.55
CA THR A 80 -9.69 -2.94 1.39
C THR A 80 -8.31 -3.03 2.02
N PHE A 81 -8.20 -3.84 3.08
CA PHE A 81 -6.93 -4.16 3.75
C PHE A 81 -6.77 -5.67 3.80
N ASP A 82 -6.71 -6.29 2.62
CA ASP A 82 -6.70 -7.74 2.41
C ASP A 82 -5.42 -8.24 1.76
N LEU A 83 -4.49 -7.34 1.40
CA LEU A 83 -3.21 -7.74 0.85
C LEU A 83 -2.31 -8.29 1.96
N PRO A 84 -1.95 -9.60 1.94
CA PRO A 84 -1.10 -10.17 2.98
C PRO A 84 0.28 -9.51 3.04
N GLY A 85 0.71 -9.15 4.25
CA GLY A 85 2.07 -8.70 4.53
C GLY A 85 2.85 -9.73 5.36
N ILE A 86 3.43 -9.28 6.48
CA ILE A 86 4.20 -10.11 7.40
C ILE A 86 3.43 -10.23 8.73
N PRO A 87 3.00 -11.44 9.13
CA PRO A 87 2.33 -11.65 10.42
C PRO A 87 3.08 -11.03 11.60
N TYR A 88 2.32 -10.53 12.59
CA TYR A 88 2.80 -9.87 13.81
C TYR A 88 3.52 -8.51 13.63
N LYS A 89 3.82 -8.09 12.40
CA LYS A 89 4.54 -6.83 12.13
C LYS A 89 3.75 -5.90 11.21
N GLU A 90 3.44 -6.36 10.02
CA GLU A 90 2.74 -5.61 8.96
C GLU A 90 1.70 -6.55 8.35
N PRO A 91 0.61 -6.87 9.07
CA PRO A 91 -0.14 -8.08 8.72
C PRO A 91 -0.87 -7.98 7.39
N CYS A 92 -1.37 -6.79 7.07
CA CYS A 92 -1.93 -6.51 5.76
C CYS A 92 -1.67 -5.08 5.31
N PHE A 93 -1.81 -4.88 4.00
CA PHE A 93 -1.69 -3.61 3.29
C PHE A 93 -2.98 -3.27 2.53
N ALA A 94 -3.05 -2.03 2.06
CA ALA A 94 -4.19 -1.56 1.28
C ALA A 94 -4.25 -2.25 -0.09
N ASN A 95 -5.47 -2.48 -0.54
CA ASN A 95 -5.82 -2.96 -1.87
C ASN A 95 -7.16 -2.33 -2.26
N THR A 96 -7.64 -2.62 -3.46
CA THR A 96 -8.98 -2.24 -3.89
C THR A 96 -9.82 -3.47 -4.20
N ALA A 97 -11.14 -3.32 -4.05
CA ALA A 97 -12.12 -4.30 -4.51
C ALA A 97 -13.25 -3.58 -5.24
N LEU A 98 -13.98 -4.30 -6.10
CA LEU A 98 -15.21 -3.77 -6.67
C LEU A 98 -16.20 -3.45 -5.54
N ARG A 99 -16.89 -2.32 -5.67
CA ARG A 99 -17.86 -1.86 -4.67
C ARG A 99 -19.22 -2.50 -4.96
N GLU A 100 -19.67 -3.35 -4.06
CA GLU A 100 -21.05 -3.82 -3.98
C GLU A 100 -21.83 -2.97 -2.96
N PRO A 101 -22.95 -2.34 -3.33
CA PRO A 101 -23.74 -1.58 -2.37
C PRO A 101 -24.36 -2.51 -1.31
N GLY A 102 -24.05 -2.30 -0.03
CA GLY A 102 -24.81 -2.90 1.08
C GLY A 102 -24.07 -3.84 2.05
N ALA A 103 -22.76 -4.04 1.94
CA ALA A 103 -22.01 -4.84 2.93
C ALA A 103 -21.60 -3.99 4.14
N GLN A 104 -22.03 -4.35 5.34
CA GLN A 104 -21.61 -3.73 6.61
C GLN A 104 -21.39 -4.80 7.68
N ASP A 105 -20.25 -4.77 8.38
CA ASP A 105 -20.18 -5.21 9.79
C ASP A 105 -18.86 -4.87 10.53
N TYR A 106 -17.86 -4.28 9.88
CA TYR A 106 -16.59 -3.93 10.54
C TYR A 106 -16.19 -2.45 10.30
N HIS A 107 -15.37 -1.86 11.19
CA HIS A 107 -15.05 -0.42 11.17
C HIS A 107 -14.47 0.07 9.83
N LYS A 108 -13.72 -0.78 9.12
CA LYS A 108 -13.21 -0.47 7.78
C LYS A 108 -14.25 -0.61 6.66
N ASP A 109 -15.36 -1.32 6.91
CA ASP A 109 -16.48 -1.46 5.97
C ASP A 109 -17.58 -0.43 6.23
N ARG A 110 -17.36 0.52 7.16
CA ARG A 110 -18.30 1.64 7.39
C ARG A 110 -18.27 2.68 6.28
N TRP A 111 -17.17 2.74 5.52
CA TRP A 111 -17.11 3.60 4.34
C TRP A 111 -17.96 3.01 3.23
N HIS A 112 -19.09 3.66 2.99
CA HIS A 112 -20.11 3.22 2.07
C HIS A 112 -20.07 3.96 0.73
N LYS A 113 -19.24 5.02 0.61
CA LYS A 113 -19.06 5.78 -0.64
C LYS A 113 -17.99 5.11 -1.52
N GLY A 114 -17.71 5.70 -2.69
CA GLY A 114 -16.61 5.24 -3.54
C GLY A 114 -15.24 5.42 -2.88
N LEU A 115 -14.23 4.77 -3.44
CA LEU A 115 -12.83 4.95 -3.06
C LEU A 115 -12.43 6.42 -3.27
N VAL A 116 -11.81 7.02 -2.26
CA VAL A 116 -11.18 8.34 -2.36
C VAL A 116 -9.68 8.15 -2.46
N GLY A 117 -9.05 8.91 -3.35
CA GLY A 117 -7.61 8.83 -3.56
C GLY A 117 -7.08 10.05 -4.30
N VAL A 118 -5.83 9.97 -4.73
CA VAL A 118 -5.15 11.02 -5.48
C VAL A 118 -4.67 10.44 -6.80
N VAL A 119 -5.00 11.11 -7.89
CA VAL A 119 -4.38 10.82 -9.19
C VAL A 119 -3.16 11.69 -9.35
N TYR A 120 -2.01 11.05 -9.55
CA TYR A 120 -0.75 11.68 -9.92
C TYR A 120 -0.50 11.51 -11.41
N GLU A 121 -0.16 12.59 -12.11
CA GLU A 121 0.43 12.50 -13.44
C GLU A 121 1.93 12.23 -13.28
N VAL A 122 2.38 11.06 -13.73
CA VAL A 122 3.78 10.62 -13.63
C VAL A 122 4.34 10.28 -15.00
N THR A 123 5.66 10.34 -15.14
CA THR A 123 6.30 9.87 -16.37
C THR A 123 6.14 8.36 -16.52
N LEU A 124 6.19 7.85 -17.74
CA LEU A 124 6.15 6.39 -17.97
C LEU A 124 7.28 5.64 -17.25
N SER A 125 8.45 6.26 -17.12
CA SER A 125 9.58 5.70 -16.36
C SER A 125 9.32 5.64 -14.87
N ASP A 126 8.71 6.70 -14.30
CA ASP A 126 8.30 6.69 -12.89
C ASP A 126 7.20 5.66 -12.66
N TYR A 127 6.27 5.50 -13.61
CA TYR A 127 5.25 4.47 -13.53
C TYR A 127 5.85 3.05 -13.52
N ALA A 128 6.81 2.78 -14.40
CA ALA A 128 7.56 1.52 -14.39
C ALA A 128 8.29 1.30 -13.06
N HIS A 129 8.85 2.36 -12.46
CA HIS A 129 9.49 2.30 -11.16
C HIS A 129 8.49 1.97 -10.04
N ILE A 130 7.30 2.60 -10.04
CA ILE A 130 6.21 2.30 -9.09
C ILE A 130 5.88 0.80 -9.14
N ILE A 131 5.59 0.26 -10.33
CA ILE A 131 5.25 -1.16 -10.52
C ILE A 131 6.36 -2.07 -10.01
N ALA A 132 7.63 -1.73 -10.31
CA ALA A 132 8.77 -2.52 -9.88
C ALA A 132 8.87 -2.57 -8.33
N THR A 133 8.60 -1.45 -7.65
CA THR A 133 8.70 -1.37 -6.19
C THR A 133 7.51 -1.95 -5.41
N GLU A 134 6.32 -2.05 -6.02
CA GLU A 134 5.11 -2.54 -5.34
C GLU A 134 4.92 -4.06 -5.40
N GLY A 135 5.70 -4.76 -6.21
CA GLY A 135 5.62 -6.22 -6.29
C GLY A 135 6.19 -6.82 -7.57
N GLY A 136 7.08 -6.11 -8.27
CA GLY A 136 7.78 -6.62 -9.44
C GLY A 136 6.88 -6.95 -10.64
N GLY A 137 5.68 -6.36 -10.74
CA GLY A 137 4.74 -6.55 -11.86
C GLY A 137 3.96 -7.86 -11.89
N SER A 138 4.33 -8.88 -11.10
CA SER A 138 3.68 -10.22 -11.16
C SER A 138 2.47 -10.37 -10.24
N ALA A 139 2.24 -9.40 -9.36
CA ALA A 139 1.29 -9.54 -8.26
C ALA A 139 0.14 -8.51 -8.33
N TYR A 140 0.28 -7.50 -9.20
CA TYR A 140 -0.73 -6.48 -9.48
C TYR A 140 -0.95 -6.38 -10.98
N HIS A 141 -2.21 -6.22 -11.37
CA HIS A 141 -2.62 -5.91 -12.73
C HIS A 141 -2.90 -4.42 -12.81
N ASP A 142 -2.44 -3.80 -13.91
CA ASP A 142 -2.88 -2.47 -14.28
C ASP A 142 -4.33 -2.55 -14.74
N ILE A 143 -5.19 -1.76 -14.10
CA ILE A 143 -6.57 -1.58 -14.55
C ILE A 143 -6.86 -0.09 -14.73
N LEU A 144 -7.71 0.22 -15.70
CA LEU A 144 -8.26 1.56 -15.88
C LEU A 144 -9.56 1.71 -15.12
N VAL A 145 -9.65 2.78 -14.35
CA VAL A 145 -10.84 3.10 -13.53
C VAL A 145 -11.34 4.50 -13.82
N ASP A 146 -12.67 4.65 -13.76
CA ASP A 146 -13.32 5.95 -13.89
C ASP A 146 -13.15 6.76 -12.60
N CYS A 147 -12.43 7.87 -12.73
CA CYS A 147 -12.17 8.81 -11.66
C CYS A 147 -12.97 10.09 -11.89
N HIS A 148 -13.49 10.65 -10.80
CA HIS A 148 -14.21 11.91 -10.80
C HIS A 148 -13.46 12.89 -9.90
N VAL A 149 -13.16 14.08 -10.42
CA VAL A 149 -12.47 15.13 -9.65
C VAL A 149 -13.33 15.49 -8.44
N LEU A 150 -12.71 15.49 -7.27
CA LEU A 150 -13.32 15.97 -6.03
C LEU A 150 -13.12 17.48 -5.91
N PRO A 151 -14.21 18.26 -5.75
CA PRO A 151 -14.07 19.67 -5.41
C PRO A 151 -13.47 19.82 -4.00
N PRO A 152 -12.78 20.93 -3.71
CA PRO A 152 -12.33 21.23 -2.36
C PRO A 152 -13.54 21.40 -1.44
N SER A 153 -13.79 20.39 -0.60
CA SER A 153 -14.95 20.26 0.28
C SER A 153 -14.59 19.32 1.42
N ASP A 154 -15.15 19.58 2.61
CA ASP A 154 -14.95 18.75 3.80
C ASP A 154 -15.65 17.38 3.66
N THR A 155 -16.70 17.32 2.84
CA THR A 155 -17.51 16.10 2.63
C THR A 155 -17.27 15.47 1.27
N VAL A 156 -17.38 14.14 1.22
CA VAL A 156 -17.30 13.36 -0.01
C VAL A 156 -18.70 13.17 -0.59
N PRO A 157 -18.96 13.52 -1.86
CA PRO A 157 -20.27 13.26 -2.46
C PRO A 157 -20.50 11.76 -2.63
N SER A 158 -21.71 11.27 -2.33
CA SER A 158 -22.08 9.87 -2.55
C SER A 158 -22.18 9.52 -4.04
N ILE A 159 -22.52 10.51 -4.87
CA ILE A 159 -22.63 10.40 -6.32
C ILE A 159 -21.81 11.56 -6.93
N PRO A 160 -20.83 11.29 -7.81
CA PRO A 160 -20.04 12.35 -8.41
C PRO A 160 -20.87 13.17 -9.40
N SER A 161 -20.62 14.47 -9.44
CA SER A 161 -21.22 15.41 -10.41
C SER A 161 -20.29 15.76 -11.57
N SER A 162 -18.97 15.54 -11.41
CA SER A 162 -17.96 15.87 -12.42
C SER A 162 -17.89 14.82 -13.54
N LYS A 163 -17.45 15.25 -14.73
CA LYS A 163 -17.19 14.36 -15.87
C LYS A 163 -16.10 13.34 -15.49
N PRO A 164 -16.29 12.04 -15.77
CA PRO A 164 -15.27 11.04 -15.49
C PRO A 164 -14.05 11.22 -16.41
N PHE A 165 -12.90 10.78 -15.92
CA PHE A 165 -11.68 10.56 -16.69
C PHE A 165 -11.05 9.23 -16.26
N LYS A 166 -10.10 8.69 -17.04
CA LYS A 166 -9.47 7.40 -16.73
C LYS A 166 -8.16 7.57 -15.98
N ALA A 167 -7.93 6.73 -15.00
CA ALA A 167 -6.63 6.58 -14.37
C ALA A 167 -6.24 5.12 -14.25
N HIS A 168 -4.95 4.86 -14.34
CA HIS A 168 -4.31 3.59 -14.07
C HIS A 168 -4.23 3.35 -12.58
N THR A 169 -4.58 2.15 -12.16
CA THR A 169 -4.39 1.75 -10.77
C THR A 169 -3.93 0.31 -10.69
N LEU A 170 -3.16 0.03 -9.64
CA LEU A 170 -2.65 -1.30 -9.38
C LEU A 170 -3.70 -2.05 -8.57
N PHE A 171 -4.30 -3.06 -9.20
CA PHE A 171 -5.30 -3.92 -8.60
C PHE A 171 -4.75 -5.33 -8.47
N ALA A 172 -4.99 -5.91 -7.30
CA ALA A 172 -4.64 -7.29 -7.04
C ALA A 172 -5.89 -8.18 -7.12
N PRO A 173 -6.15 -8.85 -8.26
CA PRO A 173 -7.29 -9.74 -8.37
C PRO A 173 -7.16 -10.92 -7.40
N ILE A 174 -8.22 -11.14 -6.63
CA ILE A 174 -8.41 -12.34 -5.80
C ILE A 174 -8.80 -13.55 -6.68
N VAL A 175 -9.46 -13.28 -7.81
CA VAL A 175 -9.95 -14.28 -8.76
C VAL A 175 -9.47 -13.90 -10.16
N ASP A 176 -8.86 -14.84 -10.84
CA ASP A 176 -8.48 -14.73 -12.24
C ASP A 176 -9.75 -14.62 -13.11
N ARG A 177 -9.85 -13.56 -13.93
CA ARG A 177 -11.07 -13.25 -14.69
C ARG A 177 -11.36 -14.25 -15.80
N GLU A 178 -10.34 -14.89 -16.37
CA GLU A 178 -10.50 -15.81 -17.50
C GLU A 178 -10.89 -17.21 -17.02
N THR A 179 -10.23 -17.66 -15.96
CA THR A 179 -10.40 -19.03 -15.44
C THR A 179 -11.44 -19.11 -14.32
N LYS A 180 -11.86 -17.96 -13.75
CA LYS A 180 -12.66 -17.85 -12.52
C LYS A 180 -12.03 -18.61 -11.33
N GLN A 181 -10.74 -18.92 -11.39
CA GLN A 181 -10.01 -19.59 -10.32
C GLN A 181 -9.40 -18.57 -9.37
N ARG A 182 -9.26 -18.92 -8.09
CA ARG A 182 -8.52 -18.09 -7.14
C ARG A 182 -7.08 -17.95 -7.63
N THR A 183 -6.56 -16.73 -7.64
CA THR A 183 -5.17 -16.50 -8.05
C THR A 183 -4.25 -17.25 -7.06
N THR A 184 -3.46 -18.20 -7.58
CA THR A 184 -2.56 -19.06 -6.77
C THR A 184 -1.35 -18.30 -6.21
N VAL A 185 -1.22 -17.02 -6.57
CA VAL A 185 -0.06 -16.17 -6.28
C VAL A 185 -0.11 -15.64 -4.84
N ARG A 186 -1.28 -15.63 -4.18
CA ARG A 186 -1.44 -14.99 -2.86
C ARG A 186 -2.33 -15.80 -1.91
N VAL A 187 -2.03 -15.66 -0.61
CA VAL A 187 -2.86 -16.20 0.46
C VAL A 187 -4.10 -15.32 0.60
N THR A 188 -5.25 -15.85 0.24
CA THR A 188 -6.54 -15.17 0.35
C THR A 188 -7.28 -15.65 1.58
N ARG A 189 -7.61 -14.74 2.49
CA ARG A 189 -8.48 -15.04 3.64
C ARG A 189 -9.93 -15.20 3.17
N PRO A 190 -10.72 -16.11 3.79
CA PRO A 190 -12.14 -16.24 3.46
C PRO A 190 -12.92 -14.94 3.67
N ASP A 191 -12.57 -14.19 4.72
CA ASP A 191 -13.08 -12.85 4.98
C ASP A 191 -11.98 -11.82 4.65
N PRO A 192 -12.13 -11.03 3.55
CA PRO A 192 -11.23 -9.92 3.22
C PRO A 192 -11.16 -8.86 4.33
N SER A 193 -12.20 -8.80 5.17
CA SER A 193 -12.30 -7.86 6.26
C SER A 193 -11.62 -8.29 7.56
N TYR A 194 -11.04 -9.49 7.58
CA TYR A 194 -10.45 -10.09 8.78
C TYR A 194 -9.23 -9.34 9.33
N ALA A 195 -8.23 -9.10 8.46
CA ALA A 195 -6.93 -8.59 8.88
C ALA A 195 -6.98 -7.09 9.23
N GLN A 196 -6.10 -6.68 10.16
CA GLN A 196 -5.92 -5.31 10.60
C GLN A 196 -4.57 -4.75 10.11
N PRO A 197 -4.54 -3.55 9.52
CA PRO A 197 -3.28 -2.92 9.11
C PRO A 197 -2.46 -2.52 10.34
N SER A 198 -1.13 -2.46 10.19
CA SER A 198 -0.27 -1.95 11.27
C SER A 198 -0.53 -0.45 11.52
N ALA A 199 -0.25 0.02 12.73
CA ALA A 199 -0.33 1.46 13.04
C ALA A 199 0.64 2.28 12.20
N ARG A 200 1.85 1.77 11.95
CA ARG A 200 2.86 2.42 11.10
C ARG A 200 2.36 2.57 9.66
N TYR A 201 1.80 1.52 9.07
CA TYR A 201 1.28 1.57 7.71
C TYR A 201 0.06 2.48 7.59
N LEU A 202 -0.88 2.40 8.53
CA LEU A 202 -2.05 3.28 8.53
C LEU A 202 -1.64 4.75 8.67
N LYS A 203 -0.59 5.04 9.46
CA LYS A 203 -0.03 6.39 9.58
C LYS A 203 0.43 6.95 8.23
N LEU A 204 1.05 6.15 7.36
CA LEU A 204 1.42 6.60 6.01
C LEU A 204 0.18 7.03 5.21
N ILE A 205 -0.93 6.30 5.33
CA ILE A 205 -2.16 6.63 4.60
C ILE A 205 -2.80 7.90 5.19
N THR A 206 -2.88 8.00 6.52
CA THR A 206 -3.49 9.17 7.18
C THR A 206 -2.67 10.44 6.99
N ASP A 207 -1.34 10.35 7.09
CA ASP A 207 -0.45 11.49 6.85
C ASP A 207 -0.53 11.93 5.38
N GLY A 208 -0.51 10.98 4.44
CA GLY A 208 -0.68 11.28 3.02
C GLY A 208 -2.04 11.89 2.68
N ALA A 209 -3.11 11.45 3.35
CA ALA A 209 -4.44 12.03 3.20
C ALA A 209 -4.48 13.49 3.66
N ALA A 210 -3.83 13.81 4.79
CA ALA A 210 -3.70 15.17 5.29
C ALA A 210 -2.81 16.04 4.38
N GLU A 211 -1.66 15.52 3.95
CA GLU A 211 -0.73 16.19 3.03
C GLU A 211 -1.38 16.53 1.68
N CYS A 212 -2.25 15.66 1.17
CA CYS A 212 -2.98 15.86 -0.08
C CYS A 212 -4.30 16.65 0.11
N ASN A 213 -4.61 17.10 1.33
CA ASN A 213 -5.86 17.77 1.67
C ASN A 213 -7.10 17.00 1.18
N LEU A 214 -7.15 15.69 1.43
CA LEU A 214 -8.36 14.89 1.17
C LEU A 214 -9.52 15.39 2.05
N PRO A 215 -10.79 15.21 1.66
CA PRO A 215 -11.94 15.67 2.45
C PRO A 215 -11.89 15.18 3.91
N ASP A 216 -12.22 16.06 4.85
CA ASP A 216 -12.17 15.79 6.29
C ASP A 216 -13.00 14.57 6.70
N GLU A 217 -14.16 14.36 6.06
CA GLU A 217 -14.99 13.17 6.28
C GLU A 217 -14.21 11.86 5.98
N TYR A 218 -13.40 11.86 4.92
CA TYR A 218 -12.58 10.71 4.55
C TYR A 218 -11.38 10.54 5.49
N GLN A 219 -10.74 11.65 5.88
CA GLN A 219 -9.67 11.63 6.87
C GLN A 219 -10.16 11.07 8.22
N GLU A 220 -11.35 11.47 8.67
CA GLU A 220 -11.95 10.93 9.90
C GLU A 220 -12.22 9.43 9.78
N TYR A 221 -12.73 8.97 8.64
CA TYR A 221 -12.89 7.55 8.36
C TYR A 221 -11.55 6.80 8.49
N LEU A 222 -10.48 7.27 7.83
CA LEU A 222 -9.17 6.63 7.86
C LEU A 222 -8.59 6.56 9.29
N ASN A 223 -8.72 7.65 10.06
CA ASN A 223 -8.26 7.74 11.45
C ASN A 223 -9.03 6.81 12.42
N ASN A 224 -10.26 6.42 12.04
CA ASN A 224 -11.09 5.50 12.80
C ASN A 224 -10.87 4.01 12.43
N ILE A 225 -10.02 3.72 11.44
CA ILE A 225 -9.65 2.34 11.11
C ILE A 225 -8.84 1.76 12.28
N ARG A 226 -9.25 0.58 12.75
CA ARG A 226 -8.56 -0.12 13.83
C ARG A 226 -7.24 -0.70 13.34
N THR A 227 -6.18 -0.39 14.06
CA THR A 227 -4.83 -0.89 13.80
C THR A 227 -4.58 -2.20 14.54
N TYR A 228 -3.76 -3.06 13.96
CA TYR A 228 -3.25 -4.26 14.61
C TYR A 228 -2.37 -3.89 15.81
N THR A 229 -2.65 -4.52 16.96
CA THR A 229 -1.87 -4.38 18.18
C THR A 229 -1.66 -5.74 18.83
N ILE A 230 -0.45 -5.94 19.37
CA ILE A 230 -0.14 -7.13 20.16
C ILE A 230 -0.62 -6.90 21.59
N THR A 231 -1.49 -7.78 22.08
CA THR A 231 -2.10 -7.65 23.41
C THR A 231 -1.56 -8.63 24.42
N THR A 232 -0.85 -9.68 23.99
CA THR A 232 -0.33 -10.73 24.87
C THR A 232 1.17 -10.89 24.78
N LYS A 233 1.82 -11.25 25.90
CA LYS A 233 3.26 -11.60 25.92
C LYS A 233 3.59 -12.78 25.03
N LYS A 234 2.63 -13.71 24.86
CA LYS A 234 2.77 -14.88 23.98
C LYS A 234 2.93 -14.46 22.52
N GLN A 235 2.11 -13.52 22.06
CA GLN A 235 2.25 -12.92 20.72
C GLN A 235 3.56 -12.15 20.58
N GLU A 236 4.05 -11.48 21.63
CA GLU A 236 5.34 -10.77 21.57
C GLU A 236 6.51 -11.74 21.39
N VAL A 237 6.53 -12.86 22.12
CA VAL A 237 7.51 -13.94 21.92
C VAL A 237 7.34 -14.58 20.53
N GLY A 238 6.10 -14.85 20.12
CA GLY A 238 5.80 -15.39 18.79
C GLY A 238 6.29 -14.50 17.67
N LYS A 239 6.07 -13.18 17.76
CA LYS A 239 6.61 -12.17 16.85
C LYS A 239 8.13 -12.25 16.78
N ALA A 240 8.82 -12.28 17.91
CA ALA A 240 10.28 -12.32 17.95
C ALA A 240 10.82 -13.58 17.24
N ILE A 241 10.26 -14.75 17.54
CA ILE A 241 10.64 -16.02 16.91
C ILE A 241 10.32 -16.01 15.42
N PHE A 242 9.11 -15.58 15.05
CA PHE A 242 8.65 -15.56 13.67
C PHE A 242 9.53 -14.65 12.80
N LEU A 243 9.82 -13.44 13.29
CA LEU A 243 10.70 -12.51 12.59
C LEU A 243 12.14 -13.02 12.53
N ALA A 244 12.66 -13.65 13.57
CA ALA A 244 14.01 -14.23 13.56
C ALA A 244 14.16 -15.32 12.48
N ILE A 245 13.12 -16.13 12.28
CA ILE A 245 13.10 -17.19 11.26
C ILE A 245 12.97 -16.59 9.86
N TRP A 246 11.98 -15.72 9.63
CA TRP A 246 11.60 -15.32 8.26
C TRP A 246 12.27 -14.05 7.74
N MET A 247 12.64 -13.09 8.60
CA MET A 247 13.25 -11.83 8.16
C MET A 247 14.57 -12.01 7.38
N PRO A 248 15.48 -12.94 7.74
CA PRO A 248 16.70 -13.16 6.95
C PRO A 248 16.39 -13.53 5.49
N PHE A 249 15.39 -14.39 5.24
CA PHE A 249 14.97 -14.77 3.90
C PHE A 249 14.33 -13.61 3.14
N ILE A 250 13.50 -12.82 3.82
CA ILE A 250 12.87 -11.63 3.24
C ILE A 250 13.94 -10.61 2.84
N ILE A 251 14.89 -10.31 3.72
CA ILE A 251 16.01 -9.40 3.44
C ILE A 251 16.85 -9.93 2.27
N PHE A 252 17.10 -11.24 2.22
CA PHE A 252 17.80 -11.87 1.11
C PHE A 252 17.07 -11.66 -0.21
N ILE A 253 15.76 -11.93 -0.29
CA ILE A 253 14.95 -11.72 -1.51
C ILE A 253 15.05 -10.26 -1.95
N PHE A 254 14.83 -9.29 -1.06
CA PHE A 254 14.85 -7.87 -1.43
C PHE A 254 16.24 -7.40 -1.85
N THR A 255 17.28 -7.83 -1.14
CA THR A 255 18.67 -7.48 -1.48
C THR A 255 19.06 -8.06 -2.83
N MET A 256 18.69 -9.31 -3.07
CA MET A 256 19.02 -10.00 -4.31
C MET A 256 18.17 -9.50 -5.48
N GLY A 257 16.92 -9.12 -5.22
CA GLY A 257 16.06 -8.42 -6.19
C GLY A 257 16.69 -7.11 -6.64
N ARG A 258 17.22 -6.30 -5.72
CA ARG A 258 17.95 -5.07 -6.08
C ARG A 258 19.25 -5.33 -6.83
N LYS A 259 20.02 -6.35 -6.45
CA LYS A 259 21.34 -6.65 -7.07
C LYS A 259 21.22 -7.33 -8.43
N LEU A 260 20.23 -8.20 -8.60
CA LEU A 260 20.00 -8.97 -9.82
C LEU A 260 18.94 -8.33 -10.72
N GLN A 261 18.54 -7.09 -10.43
CA GLN A 261 17.79 -6.29 -11.37
C GLN A 261 18.64 -6.13 -12.64
N ASP A 262 18.15 -6.72 -13.73
CA ASP A 262 18.58 -6.44 -15.10
C ASP A 262 18.62 -4.91 -15.32
N LYS A 263 19.40 -4.44 -16.31
CA LYS A 263 19.28 -3.08 -16.89
C LYS A 263 17.84 -2.69 -17.28
N LYS A 264 16.93 -3.67 -17.34
CA LYS A 264 15.48 -3.57 -17.53
C LYS A 264 14.66 -3.67 -16.23
N GLY A 265 15.26 -3.55 -15.04
CA GLY A 265 14.56 -3.62 -13.76
C GLY A 265 13.92 -4.98 -13.41
N ARG A 266 14.23 -6.04 -14.16
CA ARG A 266 13.65 -7.39 -13.97
C ARG A 266 14.44 -8.19 -12.95
N SER A 267 13.75 -8.77 -11.97
CA SER A 267 14.29 -9.88 -11.18
C SER A 267 14.27 -11.17 -12.02
N PRO A 268 15.27 -12.05 -11.91
CA PRO A 268 15.26 -13.32 -12.62
C PRO A 268 14.00 -14.15 -12.30
N TRP A 269 13.44 -14.86 -13.28
CA TRP A 269 12.23 -15.67 -13.09
C TRP A 269 12.36 -16.69 -11.95
N TRP A 270 13.56 -17.24 -11.75
CA TRP A 270 13.83 -18.17 -10.66
C TRP A 270 13.76 -17.48 -9.28
N LEU A 271 14.14 -16.20 -9.20
CA LEU A 271 14.07 -15.41 -7.97
C LEU A 271 12.61 -15.05 -7.65
N ALA A 272 11.80 -14.76 -8.67
CA ALA A 272 10.36 -14.57 -8.51
C ALA A 272 9.68 -15.85 -7.98
N LYS A 273 9.99 -17.02 -8.57
CA LYS A 273 9.48 -18.32 -8.06
C LYS A 273 9.97 -18.62 -6.64
N LEU A 274 11.25 -18.37 -6.35
CA LEU A 274 11.80 -18.54 -5.01
C LEU A 274 11.10 -17.63 -3.99
N SER A 275 10.86 -16.37 -4.34
CA SER A 275 10.10 -15.43 -3.52
C SER A 275 8.71 -15.98 -3.21
N ALA A 276 7.96 -16.41 -4.23
CA ALA A 276 6.63 -16.99 -4.06
C ALA A 276 6.65 -18.21 -3.12
N MET A 277 7.62 -19.11 -3.26
CA MET A 277 7.78 -20.29 -2.38
C MET A 277 8.07 -19.90 -0.93
N ILE A 278 8.95 -18.91 -0.70
CA ILE A 278 9.29 -18.43 0.65
C ILE A 278 8.08 -17.78 1.30
N PHE A 279 7.35 -16.91 0.60
CA PHE A 279 6.13 -16.30 1.13
C PHE A 279 5.03 -17.34 1.40
N ALA A 280 4.86 -18.32 0.52
CA ALA A 280 3.92 -19.43 0.75
C ALA A 280 4.29 -20.21 2.02
N GLY A 281 5.56 -20.62 2.16
CA GLY A 281 6.06 -21.33 3.34
C GLY A 281 5.91 -20.52 4.62
N MET A 282 6.14 -19.20 4.56
CA MET A 282 5.95 -18.28 5.69
C MET A 282 4.51 -18.32 6.18
N TRP A 283 3.55 -18.14 5.27
CA TRP A 283 2.13 -18.16 5.62
C TRP A 283 1.64 -19.54 6.05
N THR A 284 2.11 -20.63 5.43
CA THR A 284 1.80 -21.98 5.89
C THR A 284 2.30 -22.22 7.32
N SER A 285 3.54 -21.83 7.62
CA SER A 285 4.07 -21.94 8.99
C SER A 285 3.25 -21.15 9.99
N TYR A 286 2.79 -19.96 9.58
CA TYR A 286 1.96 -19.11 10.42
C TYR A 286 0.58 -19.74 10.70
N ASP A 287 -0.12 -20.15 9.64
CA ASP A 287 -1.48 -20.70 9.75
C ASP A 287 -1.52 -22.05 10.46
N SER A 288 -0.52 -22.91 10.23
CA SER A 288 -0.48 -24.26 10.83
C SER A 288 0.07 -24.28 12.25
N VAL A 289 0.97 -23.36 12.61
CA VAL A 289 1.69 -23.42 13.90
C VAL A 289 1.54 -22.13 14.68
N PHE A 290 2.03 -21.01 14.17
CA PHE A 290 2.20 -19.79 14.99
C PHE A 290 0.87 -19.20 15.45
N LYS A 291 -0.15 -19.16 14.60
CA LYS A 291 -1.45 -18.63 14.97
C LYS A 291 -2.05 -19.38 16.16
N GLY A 292 -2.01 -20.72 16.12
CA GLY A 292 -2.54 -21.57 17.19
C GLY A 292 -1.68 -21.54 18.46
N THR A 293 -0.36 -21.50 18.31
CA THR A 293 0.56 -21.52 19.45
C THR A 293 0.76 -20.15 20.06
N PHE A 294 1.08 -19.10 19.31
CA PHE A 294 1.42 -17.78 19.85
C PHE A 294 0.28 -16.77 19.83
N GLY A 295 -0.83 -17.08 19.16
CA GLY A 295 -1.98 -16.20 19.01
C GLY A 295 -1.96 -15.46 17.68
N ASP A 296 -3.01 -14.66 17.44
CA ASP A 296 -3.28 -14.05 16.14
C ASP A 296 -2.25 -12.97 15.76
N GLY A 297 -1.60 -13.15 14.61
CA GLY A 297 -0.64 -12.24 14.00
C GLY A 297 -1.25 -11.25 13.00
N GLU A 298 -2.54 -11.36 12.72
CA GLU A 298 -3.28 -10.55 11.74
C GLU A 298 -4.37 -9.69 12.36
N ARG A 299 -4.84 -10.05 13.56
CA ARG A 299 -5.90 -9.35 14.28
C ARG A 299 -5.59 -9.23 15.76
N THR A 300 -5.96 -8.11 16.35
CA THR A 300 -5.82 -7.83 17.79
C THR A 300 -6.70 -8.80 18.59
N ILE A 301 -6.12 -9.53 19.55
CA ILE A 301 -6.86 -10.46 20.42
C ILE A 301 -7.64 -9.67 21.47
N GLY A 302 -8.91 -10.04 21.68
CA GLY A 302 -9.83 -9.39 22.62
C GLY A 302 -10.84 -8.46 21.95
N ASP A 303 -10.77 -8.29 20.63
CA ASP A 303 -11.64 -7.40 19.86
C ASP A 303 -13.08 -7.94 19.64
N CYS A 304 -13.37 -9.19 20.01
CA CYS A 304 -14.71 -9.78 19.83
C CYS A 304 -15.73 -9.34 20.90
N THR A 305 -15.35 -8.52 21.88
CA THR A 305 -16.27 -8.03 22.92
C THR A 305 -15.96 -6.58 23.30
N LEU A 306 -16.78 -5.63 22.83
CA LEU A 306 -17.51 -4.64 23.64
C LEU A 306 -17.98 -3.44 22.79
N PRO A 307 -19.23 -2.95 22.96
CA PRO A 307 -19.67 -1.65 22.49
C PRO A 307 -18.86 -0.54 23.16
N THR A 308 -18.59 0.51 22.40
CA THR A 308 -17.97 1.80 22.77
C THR A 308 -18.04 2.16 24.25
N THR A 309 -16.89 2.28 24.92
CA THR A 309 -16.54 3.39 25.83
C THR A 309 -15.06 3.30 26.22
N ASN A 310 -14.38 4.45 26.25
CA ASN A 310 -13.05 4.68 26.86
C ASN A 310 -11.77 4.44 26.02
N ALA A 311 -11.76 4.83 24.74
CA ALA A 311 -10.54 4.90 23.92
C ALA A 311 -9.59 6.08 24.25
N ARG A 312 -10.04 7.08 25.03
CA ARG A 312 -9.28 8.33 25.22
C ARG A 312 -8.10 8.23 26.19
N SER A 313 -8.13 7.28 27.14
CA SER A 313 -7.13 7.22 28.21
C SER A 313 -5.90 6.34 27.91
N ARG A 314 -5.97 5.42 26.92
CA ARG A 314 -4.84 4.51 26.60
C ARG A 314 -3.86 5.07 25.56
N ARG A 315 -4.26 6.08 24.77
CA ARG A 315 -3.47 6.61 23.64
C ARG A 315 -2.19 7.38 24.04
N ILE A 316 -2.13 7.92 25.26
CA ILE A 316 -1.04 8.81 25.71
C ILE A 316 0.15 8.03 26.31
N SER A 317 -0.07 6.81 26.82
CA SER A 317 1.00 6.05 27.49
C SER A 317 1.81 5.15 26.54
N SER A 318 1.20 4.66 25.43
CA SER A 318 1.90 3.84 24.43
C SER A 318 2.78 4.68 23.50
N THR A 319 2.28 5.84 23.05
CA THR A 319 2.99 6.75 22.14
C THR A 319 4.35 7.21 22.68
N ARG A 320 4.48 7.40 24.00
CA ARG A 320 5.75 7.83 24.61
C ARG A 320 6.81 6.72 24.66
N LYS A 321 6.39 5.47 24.90
CA LYS A 321 7.32 4.32 24.98
C LYS A 321 7.74 3.80 23.60
N ASP A 322 6.85 3.90 22.63
CA ASP A 322 7.14 3.47 21.26
C ASP A 322 8.06 4.49 20.55
N ALA A 323 7.89 5.80 20.81
CA ALA A 323 8.79 6.84 20.30
C ALA A 323 10.23 6.73 20.82
N GLU A 324 10.43 6.37 22.10
CA GLU A 324 11.76 6.16 22.68
C GLU A 324 12.46 4.91 22.09
N LYS A 325 11.70 3.86 21.75
CA LYS A 325 12.26 2.65 21.12
C LYS A 325 12.60 2.85 19.65
N GLU A 326 11.82 3.63 18.90
CA GLU A 326 12.15 3.94 17.50
C GLU A 326 13.34 4.90 17.38
N ALA A 327 13.48 5.87 18.29
CA ALA A 327 14.65 6.76 18.34
C ALA A 327 15.97 5.99 18.58
N LEU A 328 15.95 4.98 19.44
CA LEU A 328 17.12 4.10 19.70
C LEU A 328 17.50 3.23 18.50
N LEU A 329 16.52 2.84 17.66
CA LEU A 329 16.77 2.06 16.45
C LEU A 329 17.29 2.93 15.30
N GLU A 330 16.85 4.18 15.21
CA GLU A 330 17.42 5.17 14.28
C GLU A 330 18.87 5.54 14.64
N GLU A 331 19.20 5.63 15.93
CA GLU A 331 20.56 5.87 16.40
C GLU A 331 21.52 4.69 16.09
N PHE A 332 21.03 3.46 16.26
CA PHE A 332 21.76 2.25 15.84
C PHE A 332 21.97 2.19 14.31
N GLY A 333 21.00 2.66 13.53
CA GLY A 333 21.10 2.73 12.06
C GLY A 333 22.13 3.76 11.57
N LYS A 334 22.27 4.90 12.25
CA LYS A 334 23.28 5.93 11.91
C LYS A 334 24.71 5.47 12.18
N THR A 335 24.92 4.68 13.23
CA THR A 335 26.25 4.18 13.62
C THR A 335 26.83 3.15 12.62
N MET A 336 25.97 2.54 11.78
CA MET A 336 26.40 1.62 10.71
C MET A 336 26.77 2.31 9.39
N HIS A 337 26.60 3.63 9.28
CA HIS A 337 26.81 4.38 8.03
C HIS A 337 27.91 5.44 8.08
N GLU A 338 28.79 5.43 9.09
CA GLU A 338 30.02 6.23 9.02
C GLU A 338 31.07 5.55 8.12
N PRO A 339 31.46 6.14 6.99
CA PRO A 339 32.62 5.68 6.24
C PRO A 339 33.88 5.96 7.05
N ARG A 340 34.67 4.91 7.34
CA ARG A 340 36.03 5.05 7.86
C ARG A 340 36.82 5.95 6.90
N SER A 341 37.11 7.17 7.35
CA SER A 341 38.04 8.08 6.69
C SER A 341 39.43 7.46 6.71
N THR A 342 39.88 6.95 5.56
CA THR A 342 41.31 6.73 5.31
C THR A 342 41.96 8.09 5.07
N LYS A 343 42.72 8.57 6.06
CA LYS A 343 43.71 9.62 5.86
C LYS A 343 44.86 9.08 5.02
N ALA A 344 45.35 9.95 4.13
CA ALA A 344 46.54 9.77 3.30
C ALA A 344 47.80 9.54 4.12
#